data_AF-A0A2N1SPB5-F1
#
_entry.id   AF-A0A2N1SPB5-F1
#
_cell.length_a   1.000
_cell.length_b   1.000
_cell.length_c   1.000
_cell.angle_alpha   90.00
_cell.angle_beta   90.00
_cell.angle_gamma   90.00
#
_symmetry.space_group_name_H-M   'P 1'
#
loop_
_entity.id
_entity.type
_entity.pdbx_description
1 polymer ?
#
loop_
_entity_poly.entity_id
_entity_poly.type
_entity_poly.pdbx_seq_one_letter_code
_entity_poly.pdbx_strand_id
1 'polypeptide(L)'
;MKQTPEYDAIQKQMLPGVITLEGFLGTDTRKLIDILSEDDSSVRRSEKTHEQIAQRMQYFRDAGMPGLGEFMLLDDIFDVRVDSVRGKLPSPFGGPGMYDKVNTTVINKRLGREVTFTDLHIHFVRDHGFYEGKGSLFRLEPHDLIEILEV
;
A
#
# COMPACT_ATOMS: atom_id res chain seq x y z
N MET A 1 -18.16 -1.69 13.05
CA MET A 1 -19.04 -2.80 12.57
C MET A 1 -18.57 -4.10 13.22
N LYS A 2 -19.38 -5.17 13.26
CA LYS A 2 -18.92 -6.47 13.77
C LYS A 2 -18.16 -7.22 12.69
N GLN A 3 -16.98 -7.75 13.00
CA GLN A 3 -16.19 -8.57 12.08
C GLN A 3 -16.93 -9.87 11.73
N THR A 4 -16.96 -10.23 10.44
CA THR A 4 -17.56 -11.48 9.94
C THR A 4 -16.55 -12.64 9.98
N PRO A 5 -17.00 -13.91 9.92
CA PRO A 5 -16.11 -15.06 9.85
C PRO A 5 -15.15 -15.03 8.65
N GLU A 6 -15.57 -14.42 7.53
CA GLU A 6 -14.74 -14.21 6.35
C GLU A 6 -13.57 -13.26 6.67
N TYR A 7 -13.85 -12.11 7.29
CA TYR A 7 -12.80 -11.18 7.72
C TYR A 7 -11.92 -11.77 8.82
N ASP A 8 -12.43 -12.64 9.70
CA ASP A 8 -11.58 -13.40 10.64
C ASP A 8 -10.63 -14.35 9.89
N ALA A 9 -11.06 -14.98 8.80
CA ALA A 9 -10.19 -15.84 7.98
C ALA A 9 -9.12 -15.04 7.24
N ILE A 10 -9.48 -13.89 6.67
CA ILE A 10 -8.55 -12.94 6.03
C ILE A 10 -7.52 -12.45 7.06
N GLN A 11 -7.96 -12.02 8.25
CA GLN A 11 -7.04 -11.54 9.29
C GLN A 11 -6.06 -12.65 9.74
N LYS A 12 -6.46 -13.92 9.73
CA LYS A 12 -5.55 -15.05 9.98
C LYS A 12 -4.50 -15.23 8.89
N GLN A 13 -4.84 -14.97 7.62
CA GLN A 13 -3.86 -14.96 6.52
C GLN A 13 -2.81 -13.87 6.69
N MET A 14 -3.14 -12.82 7.46
CA MET A 14 -2.24 -11.69 7.68
C MET A 14 -1.23 -11.89 8.82
N LEU A 15 -1.28 -13.02 9.51
CA LEU A 15 -0.36 -13.33 10.60
C LEU A 15 1.07 -13.61 10.07
N PRO A 16 2.10 -13.27 10.88
CA PRO A 16 3.48 -13.62 10.57
C PRO A 16 3.65 -15.11 10.23
N GLY A 17 4.41 -15.39 9.17
CA GLY A 17 4.73 -16.73 8.70
C GLY A 17 3.67 -17.41 7.84
N VAL A 18 2.50 -16.80 7.59
CA VAL A 18 1.45 -17.40 6.74
C VAL A 18 1.69 -17.08 5.26
N ILE A 19 1.80 -15.79 4.90
CA ILE A 19 2.12 -15.35 3.52
C ILE A 19 3.51 -14.70 3.48
N THR A 20 3.80 -13.81 4.42
CA THR A 20 5.08 -13.12 4.57
C THR A 20 5.68 -13.46 5.94
N LEU A 21 7.00 -13.29 6.09
CA LEU A 21 7.68 -13.55 7.36
C LEU A 21 7.10 -12.70 8.50
N GLU A 22 6.91 -11.40 8.25
CA GLU A 22 6.45 -10.41 9.25
C GLU A 22 4.93 -10.25 9.32
N GLY A 23 4.17 -10.88 8.40
CA GLY A 23 2.73 -10.64 8.27
C GLY A 23 2.41 -9.25 7.70
N PHE A 24 1.17 -8.80 7.90
CA PHE A 24 0.70 -7.46 7.45
C PHE A 24 0.05 -6.63 8.57
N LEU A 25 0.10 -7.11 9.82
CA LEU A 25 -0.58 -6.46 10.95
C LEU A 25 0.39 -5.77 11.92
N GLY A 26 1.68 -6.10 11.88
CA GLY A 26 2.65 -5.59 12.85
C GLY A 26 2.24 -5.88 14.29
N THR A 27 2.15 -4.83 15.11
CA THR A 27 1.71 -4.91 16.51
C THR A 27 0.23 -4.58 16.69
N ASP A 28 -0.52 -4.41 15.61
CA ASP A 28 -1.93 -4.09 15.64
C ASP A 28 -2.77 -5.26 16.16
N THR A 29 -3.45 -5.02 17.28
CA THR A 29 -4.30 -6.02 17.94
C THR A 29 -5.80 -5.82 17.64
N ARG A 30 -6.14 -4.77 16.87
CA ARG A 30 -7.53 -4.48 16.50
C ARG A 30 -8.08 -5.55 15.56
N LYS A 31 -9.41 -5.61 15.45
CA LYS A 31 -10.05 -6.40 14.40
C LYS A 31 -9.79 -5.72 13.04
N LEU A 32 -9.61 -6.53 11.99
CA LEU A 32 -9.36 -6.03 10.64
C LEU A 32 -10.40 -4.99 10.21
N ILE A 33 -11.69 -5.22 10.50
CA ILE A 33 -12.74 -4.26 10.16
C ILE A 33 -12.56 -2.88 10.83
N ASP A 34 -11.98 -2.83 12.03
CA ASP A 34 -11.74 -1.57 12.74
C ASP A 34 -10.54 -0.83 12.14
N ILE A 35 -9.51 -1.56 11.69
CA ILE A 35 -8.39 -1.00 10.94
C ILE A 35 -8.90 -0.35 9.65
N LEU A 36 -9.68 -1.09 8.85
CA LEU A 36 -10.26 -0.59 7.60
C LEU A 36 -11.17 0.62 7.83
N SER A 37 -11.98 0.60 8.89
CA SER A 37 -12.86 1.72 9.21
C SER A 37 -12.09 2.98 9.60
N GLU A 38 -10.96 2.84 10.31
CA GLU A 38 -10.11 3.96 10.68
C GLU A 38 -9.37 4.54 9.48
N ASP A 39 -8.86 3.68 8.59
CA ASP A 39 -8.18 4.09 7.37
C ASP A 39 -9.18 4.78 6.39
N ASP A 40 -10.38 4.22 6.18
CA ASP A 40 -11.47 4.86 5.39
C ASP A 40 -11.84 6.23 5.96
N SER A 41 -11.99 6.34 7.29
CA SER A 41 -12.29 7.61 7.94
C SER A 41 -11.18 8.65 7.71
N SER A 42 -9.92 8.21 7.67
CA SER A 42 -8.76 9.09 7.45
C SER A 42 -8.73 9.61 6.03
N VAL A 43 -8.98 8.76 5.04
CA VAL A 43 -9.04 9.14 3.62
C VAL A 43 -10.20 10.07 3.34
N ARG A 44 -11.39 9.78 3.90
CA ARG A 44 -12.58 10.63 3.72
C ARG A 44 -12.44 12.02 4.34
N ARG A 45 -11.76 12.15 5.47
CA ARG A 45 -11.50 13.47 6.09
C ARG A 45 -10.66 14.40 5.22
N SER A 46 -9.83 13.83 4.33
CA SER A 46 -9.06 14.57 3.34
C SER A 46 -9.82 14.80 2.03
N GLU A 47 -11.10 14.46 1.97
CA GLU A 47 -11.95 14.55 0.76
C GLU A 47 -11.40 13.76 -0.44
N LYS A 48 -10.70 12.64 -0.16
CA LYS A 48 -10.15 11.71 -1.16
C LYS A 48 -10.84 10.35 -1.11
N THR A 49 -10.48 9.51 -2.06
CA THR A 49 -10.92 8.11 -2.16
C THR A 49 -9.71 7.19 -2.25
N HIS A 50 -9.88 5.94 -1.82
CA HIS A 50 -8.83 4.92 -1.97
C HIS A 50 -8.44 4.70 -3.43
N GLU A 51 -9.41 4.77 -4.35
CA GLU A 51 -9.18 4.66 -5.79
C GLU A 51 -8.25 5.77 -6.30
N GLN A 52 -8.46 7.03 -5.90
CA GLN A 52 -7.57 8.14 -6.30
C GLN A 52 -6.13 7.92 -5.82
N ILE A 53 -5.96 7.44 -4.58
CA ILE A 53 -4.64 7.15 -4.01
C ILE A 53 -3.98 6.01 -4.80
N ALA A 54 -4.70 4.91 -5.03
CA ALA A 54 -4.20 3.76 -5.78
C ALA A 54 -3.86 4.11 -7.23
N GLN A 55 -4.66 4.96 -7.89
CA GLN A 55 -4.38 5.46 -9.23
C GLN A 55 -3.09 6.28 -9.28
N ARG A 56 -2.85 7.14 -8.28
CA ARG A 56 -1.63 7.92 -8.21
C ARG A 56 -0.40 7.05 -7.93
N MET A 57 -0.53 6.04 -7.05
CA MET A 57 0.52 5.05 -6.83
C MET A 57 0.84 4.27 -8.12
N GLN A 58 -0.20 3.81 -8.84
CA GLN A 58 -0.05 3.09 -10.11
C GLN A 58 0.61 3.96 -11.19
N TYR A 59 0.24 5.24 -11.30
CA TYR A 59 0.86 6.18 -12.22
C TYR A 59 2.38 6.21 -12.04
N PHE A 60 2.86 6.43 -10.81
CA PHE A 60 4.29 6.50 -10.54
C PHE A 60 5.01 5.19 -10.81
N ARG A 61 4.40 4.06 -10.44
CA ARG A 61 4.93 2.73 -10.73
C ARG A 61 5.08 2.52 -12.24
N ASP A 62 4.06 2.82 -13.02
CA ASP A 62 4.08 2.57 -14.46
C ASP A 62 4.98 3.54 -15.22
N ALA A 63 4.97 4.82 -14.83
CA ALA A 63 5.88 5.83 -15.38
C ALA A 63 7.34 5.55 -14.99
N GLY A 64 7.58 4.97 -13.82
CA GLY A 64 8.90 4.58 -13.31
C GLY A 64 9.47 3.29 -13.92
N MET A 65 8.61 2.36 -14.35
CA MET A 65 9.01 1.03 -14.81
C MET A 65 10.03 1.01 -15.98
N PRO A 66 9.95 1.90 -16.99
CA PRO A 66 10.95 1.94 -18.06
C PRO A 66 12.39 2.24 -17.59
N GLY A 67 12.55 2.92 -16.44
CA GLY A 67 13.84 3.29 -15.86
C GLY A 67 14.37 2.33 -14.81
N LEU A 68 13.88 1.08 -14.78
CA LEU A 68 14.19 0.05 -13.78
C LEU A 68 15.56 0.19 -13.11
N GLY A 69 15.56 0.39 -11.79
CA GLY A 69 16.77 0.55 -10.96
C GLY A 69 17.33 1.98 -10.87
N GLU A 70 16.87 2.90 -11.71
CA GLU A 70 17.31 4.30 -11.75
C GLU A 70 16.20 5.26 -11.30
N PHE A 71 16.59 6.39 -10.72
CA PHE A 71 15.66 7.48 -10.43
C PHE A 71 15.34 8.27 -11.70
N MET A 72 14.04 8.42 -11.98
CA MET A 72 13.53 9.25 -13.06
C MET A 72 12.77 10.44 -12.50
N LEU A 73 13.00 11.62 -13.07
CA LEU A 73 12.26 12.83 -12.74
C LEU A 73 10.88 12.79 -13.41
N LEU A 74 9.82 12.87 -12.62
CA LEU A 74 8.42 12.91 -13.06
C LEU A 74 7.74 14.17 -12.51
N ASP A 75 6.85 14.75 -13.31
CA ASP A 75 6.09 15.98 -13.01
C ASP A 75 6.97 17.12 -12.44
N ASP A 76 8.23 17.22 -12.88
CA ASP A 76 9.28 18.18 -12.46
C ASP A 76 9.71 18.16 -10.99
N ILE A 77 8.99 17.43 -10.11
CA ILE A 77 9.19 17.48 -8.65
C ILE A 77 9.34 16.12 -7.99
N PHE A 78 9.08 15.03 -8.71
CA PHE A 78 9.17 13.67 -8.16
C PHE A 78 10.38 12.95 -8.72
N ASP A 79 11.25 12.46 -7.85
CA ASP A 79 12.23 11.45 -8.25
C ASP A 79 11.63 10.07 -7.95
N VAL A 80 11.46 9.25 -8.98
CA VAL A 80 10.80 7.93 -8.87
C VAL A 80 11.75 6.82 -9.31
N ARG A 81 11.92 5.80 -8.47
CA ARG A 81 12.69 4.59 -8.78
C ARG A 81 11.81 3.37 -8.64
N VAL A 82 11.92 2.47 -9.61
CA VAL A 82 11.23 1.17 -9.58
C VAL A 82 12.27 0.06 -9.54
N ASP A 83 12.19 -0.77 -8.51
CA ASP A 83 13.07 -1.94 -8.30
C ASP A 83 12.23 -3.22 -8.35
N SER A 84 12.56 -4.13 -9.25
CA SER A 84 11.89 -5.43 -9.33
C SER A 84 12.74 -6.51 -8.67
N VAL A 85 12.13 -7.29 -7.77
CA VAL A 85 12.72 -8.53 -7.26
C VAL A 85 11.92 -9.74 -7.73
N ARG A 86 12.60 -10.88 -7.86
CA ARG A 86 11.94 -12.11 -8.31
C ARG A 86 10.89 -12.59 -7.32
N GLY A 87 9.81 -13.13 -7.86
CA GLY A 87 8.74 -13.79 -7.12
C GLY A 87 7.45 -13.00 -7.08
N LYS A 88 6.40 -13.66 -6.62
CA LYS A 88 5.06 -13.09 -6.48
C LYS A 88 4.50 -13.37 -5.09
N LEU A 89 3.53 -12.57 -4.65
CA LEU A 89 2.80 -12.77 -3.41
C LEU A 89 1.29 -12.87 -3.67
N PRO A 90 0.57 -13.80 -3.02
CA PRO A 90 -0.88 -13.76 -3.00
C PRO A 90 -1.39 -12.64 -2.07
N SER A 91 -2.62 -12.21 -2.29
CA SER A 91 -3.32 -11.32 -1.36
C SER A 91 -3.94 -12.11 -0.19
N PRO A 92 -3.82 -11.66 1.08
CA PRO A 92 -4.53 -12.24 2.22
C PRO A 92 -6.06 -12.13 2.09
N PHE A 93 -6.56 -11.19 1.29
CA PHE A 93 -7.99 -11.06 0.97
C PHE A 93 -8.49 -12.13 -0.03
N GLY A 94 -7.60 -12.99 -0.52
CA GLY A 94 -7.92 -14.03 -1.48
C GLY A 94 -8.01 -13.52 -2.92
N GLY A 95 -8.68 -14.29 -3.77
CA GLY A 95 -8.76 -14.06 -5.21
C GLY A 95 -7.64 -14.77 -6.01
N PRO A 96 -7.75 -14.79 -7.35
CA PRO A 96 -6.80 -15.51 -8.22
C PRO A 96 -5.46 -14.76 -8.42
N GLY A 97 -5.35 -13.52 -7.93
CA GLY A 97 -4.24 -12.62 -8.24
C GLY A 97 -2.96 -12.96 -7.48
N MET A 98 -1.84 -13.01 -8.22
CA MET A 98 -0.48 -13.04 -7.69
C MET A 98 0.22 -11.74 -8.09
N TYR A 99 0.72 -10.99 -7.11
CA TYR A 99 1.28 -9.66 -7.29
C TYR A 99 2.81 -9.73 -7.34
N ASP A 100 3.41 -9.03 -8.30
CA ASP A 100 4.86 -8.98 -8.43
C ASP A 100 5.47 -8.20 -7.27
N LYS A 101 6.66 -8.62 -6.84
CA LYS A 101 7.43 -7.89 -5.83
C LYS A 101 8.20 -6.75 -6.49
N VAL A 102 7.47 -5.72 -6.88
CA VAL A 102 8.01 -4.48 -7.43
C VAL A 102 7.93 -3.42 -6.35
N ASN A 103 9.06 -2.84 -5.97
CA ASN A 103 9.11 -1.68 -5.08
C ASN A 103 9.13 -0.41 -5.95
N THR A 104 8.25 0.53 -5.64
CA THR A 104 8.25 1.87 -6.23
C THR A 104 8.54 2.86 -5.11
N THR A 105 9.67 3.54 -5.20
CA THR A 105 10.05 4.65 -4.30
C THR A 105 9.76 5.96 -5.00
N VAL A 106 8.98 6.83 -4.37
CA VAL A 106 8.64 8.18 -4.84
C VAL A 106 9.14 9.20 -3.84
N ILE A 107 10.01 10.10 -4.28
CA ILE A 107 10.53 11.22 -3.49
C ILE A 107 9.84 12.50 -3.96
N ASN A 108 9.04 13.13 -3.09
CA ASN A 108 8.51 14.47 -3.32
C ASN A 108 9.56 15.49 -2.88
N LYS A 109 10.25 16.10 -3.85
CA LYS A 109 11.37 17.02 -3.60
C LYS A 109 10.94 18.32 -2.94
N ARG A 110 9.68 18.74 -3.17
CA ARG A 110 9.10 19.94 -2.56
C ARG A 110 8.87 19.76 -1.07
N LEU A 111 8.43 18.57 -0.65
CA LEU A 111 8.20 18.23 0.76
C LEU A 111 9.45 17.69 1.45
N GLY A 112 10.45 17.23 0.70
CA GLY A 112 11.62 16.52 1.25
C GLY A 112 11.24 15.18 1.89
N ARG A 113 10.16 14.55 1.39
CA ARG A 113 9.58 13.32 1.93
C ARG A 113 9.50 12.25 0.84
N GLU A 114 9.54 11.00 1.25
CA GLU A 114 9.46 9.87 0.34
C GLU A 114 8.54 8.78 0.86
N VAL A 115 8.06 7.94 -0.05
CA VAL A 115 7.31 6.73 0.27
C VAL A 115 7.76 5.61 -0.66
N THR A 116 7.81 4.38 -0.12
CA THR A 116 8.04 3.18 -0.92
C THR A 116 6.85 2.25 -0.78
N PHE A 117 6.29 1.80 -1.91
CA PHE A 117 5.15 0.89 -1.94
C PHE A 117 5.35 -0.21 -2.99
N THR A 118 4.42 -1.16 -3.03
CA THR A 118 4.49 -2.32 -3.93
C THR A 118 3.21 -2.50 -4.72
N ASP A 119 3.24 -3.31 -5.77
CA ASP A 119 2.04 -3.68 -6.53
C ASP A 119 0.95 -4.31 -5.60
N LEU A 120 1.37 -5.01 -4.53
CA LEU A 120 0.44 -5.54 -3.52
C LEU A 120 -0.19 -4.42 -2.66
N HIS A 121 0.57 -3.39 -2.30
CA HIS A 121 0.02 -2.21 -1.62
C HIS A 121 -1.00 -1.49 -2.49
N ILE A 122 -0.73 -1.34 -3.80
CA ILE A 122 -1.70 -0.74 -4.74
C ILE A 122 -3.01 -1.52 -4.73
N HIS A 123 -2.95 -2.86 -4.76
CA HIS A 123 -4.13 -3.71 -4.66
C HIS A 123 -4.86 -3.54 -3.31
N PHE A 124 -4.14 -3.55 -2.19
CA PHE A 124 -4.73 -3.38 -0.86
C PHE A 124 -5.49 -2.07 -0.72
N VAL A 125 -4.88 -0.97 -1.19
CA VAL A 125 -5.50 0.34 -1.15
C VAL A 125 -6.73 0.35 -2.05
N ARG A 126 -6.58 -0.05 -3.32
CA ARG A 126 -7.64 0.04 -4.33
C ARG A 126 -8.88 -0.76 -3.97
N ASP A 127 -8.69 -2.04 -3.65
CA ASP A 127 -9.79 -3.00 -3.61
C ASP A 127 -10.33 -3.19 -2.19
N HIS A 128 -9.52 -2.87 -1.16
CA HIS A 128 -9.85 -3.16 0.23
C HIS A 128 -9.76 -1.97 1.18
N GLY A 129 -9.21 -0.83 0.74
CA GLY A 129 -8.95 0.32 1.62
C GLY A 129 -8.01 -0.02 2.77
N PHE A 130 -7.11 -1.00 2.57
CA PHE A 130 -6.21 -1.51 3.59
C PHE A 130 -4.80 -0.94 3.42
N TYR A 131 -4.23 -0.44 4.51
CA TYR A 131 -2.91 0.20 4.52
C TYR A 131 -1.91 -0.52 5.43
N GLU A 132 -2.18 -1.79 5.76
CA GLU A 132 -1.54 -2.60 6.80
C GLU A 132 -1.83 -2.18 8.24
N GLY A 133 -1.56 -3.06 9.20
CA GLY A 133 -1.77 -2.78 10.62
C GLY A 133 -0.72 -1.82 11.21
N LYS A 134 -1.09 -1.11 12.27
CA LYS A 134 -0.16 -0.26 13.03
C LYS A 134 1.04 -1.06 13.54
N GLY A 135 2.23 -0.45 13.41
CA GLY A 135 3.49 -1.10 13.77
C GLY A 135 3.97 -2.14 12.75
N SER A 136 3.26 -2.34 11.62
CA SER A 136 3.82 -3.09 10.49
C SER A 136 4.96 -2.27 9.89
N LEU A 137 6.05 -2.94 9.51
CA LEU A 137 7.20 -2.31 8.86
C LEU A 137 6.84 -1.68 7.50
N PHE A 138 5.78 -2.18 6.86
CA PHE A 138 5.36 -1.77 5.51
C PHE A 138 4.05 -0.97 5.51
N ARG A 139 3.52 -0.58 6.69
CA ARG A 139 2.33 0.27 6.75
C ARG A 139 2.57 1.60 6.06
N LEU A 140 1.61 1.97 5.21
CA LEU A 140 1.60 3.24 4.49
C LEU A 140 0.53 4.15 5.11
N GLU A 141 0.91 5.19 5.85
CA GLU A 141 -0.09 6.06 6.45
C GLU A 141 -0.91 6.78 5.36
N PRO A 142 -2.26 6.70 5.35
CA PRO A 142 -3.07 7.26 4.27
C PRO A 142 -2.85 8.77 4.06
N HIS A 143 -2.67 9.51 5.15
CA HIS A 143 -2.37 10.94 5.11
C HIS A 143 -1.04 11.24 4.41
N ASP A 144 -0.02 10.45 4.71
CA ASP A 144 1.31 10.60 4.13
C ASP A 144 1.30 10.27 2.63
N LEU A 145 0.55 9.24 2.22
CA LEU A 145 0.36 8.95 0.80
C LEU A 145 -0.31 10.11 0.06
N ILE A 146 -1.37 10.69 0.62
CA ILE A 146 -2.09 11.81 0.00
C ILE A 146 -1.16 13.03 -0.17
N GLU A 147 -0.43 13.39 0.88
CA GLU A 147 0.47 14.55 0.85
C GLU A 147 1.69 14.33 -0.05
N ILE A 148 2.39 13.20 0.12
CA ILE A 148 3.62 12.91 -0.61
C ILE A 148 3.32 12.75 -2.09
N LEU A 149 2.26 12.03 -2.46
CA LEU A 149 1.94 11.73 -3.86
C LEU A 149 1.09 12.81 -4.55
N GLU A 150 0.68 13.85 -3.83
CA GLU A 150 -0.18 14.94 -4.31
C GLU A 150 -1.48 14.41 -4.95
N VAL A 151 -2.19 13.54 -4.21
CA VAL A 151 -3.49 12.97 -4.60
C VAL A 151 -4.60 14.00 -4.47
#